data_AF-A0A5E4C646-F1
#
_entry.id   AF-A0A5E4C646-F1
#
_cell.length_a   1.000
_cell.length_b   1.000
_cell.length_c   1.000
_cell.angle_alpha   90.00
_cell.angle_beta   90.00
_cell.angle_gamma   90.00
#
_symmetry.space_group_name_H-M   'P 1'
#
loop_
_entity.id
_entity.type
_entity.pdbx_description
1 polymer ?
#
loop_
_entity_poly.entity_id
_entity_poly.type
_entity_poly.pdbx_seq_one_letter_code
_entity_poly.pdbx_strand_id
1 'polypeptide(L)'
;MHLFDKVRGYDIRLLWYLSVKYICDLMVENKKVKSGMNVASSEKVDKAQGYADFTLLSIPYPGCEFFKEYKDRDYMAEGLIFNWKQDYVDAPLSIPDFLTHPLNIDWSLYQSWDLVQQTQNYLKLLLSVVSSADDSGLLGHCISGWDGTPLFISLLRLSLWLLDSSTRL
;
A
#
# COMPACT_ATOMS: atom_id res chain seq x y z
N MET A 1 23.68 -16.63 2.97
CA MET A 1 23.37 -15.54 2.01
C MET A 1 22.65 -16.08 0.77
N HIS A 2 23.19 -17.09 0.08
CA HIS A 2 22.61 -17.65 -1.16
C HIS A 2 21.13 -18.11 -1.13
N LEU A 3 20.60 -18.61 -0.01
CA LEU A 3 19.21 -19.08 0.05
C LEU A 3 18.21 -17.92 -0.07
N PHE A 4 18.42 -16.83 0.68
CA PHE A 4 17.52 -15.66 0.65
C PHE A 4 17.53 -14.98 -0.71
N ASP A 5 18.70 -14.90 -1.35
CA ASP A 5 18.82 -14.33 -2.70
C ASP A 5 18.12 -15.21 -3.73
N LYS A 6 18.18 -16.54 -3.58
CA LYS A 6 17.44 -17.48 -4.43
C LYS A 6 15.93 -17.35 -4.27
N VAL A 7 15.43 -17.26 -3.04
CA VAL A 7 13.99 -17.09 -2.77
C VAL A 7 13.49 -15.74 -3.30
N ARG A 8 14.22 -14.65 -3.08
CA ARG A 8 13.89 -13.33 -3.65
C ARG A 8 13.84 -13.37 -5.18
N GLY A 9 14.76 -14.10 -5.82
CA GLY A 9 14.73 -14.30 -7.26
C GLY A 9 13.47 -15.04 -7.75
N TYR A 10 12.91 -15.94 -6.95
CA TYR A 10 11.62 -16.57 -7.27
C TYR A 10 10.45 -15.62 -7.07
N ASP A 11 10.47 -14.80 -6.02
CA ASP A 11 9.45 -13.76 -5.81
C ASP A 11 9.40 -12.81 -7.01
N ILE A 12 10.55 -12.25 -7.42
CA ILE A 12 10.64 -11.36 -8.59
C ILE A 12 10.10 -12.03 -9.86
N ARG A 13 10.45 -13.31 -10.09
CA ARG A 13 9.93 -14.06 -11.26
C ARG A 13 8.42 -14.26 -11.20
N LEU A 14 7.87 -14.51 -10.01
CA LEU A 14 6.42 -14.62 -9.83
C LEU A 14 5.73 -13.30 -10.13
N LEU A 15 6.30 -12.18 -9.68
CA LEU A 15 5.77 -10.84 -9.97
C LEU A 15 5.74 -10.57 -11.49
N TRP A 16 6.82 -10.88 -12.20
CA TRP A 16 6.83 -10.78 -13.67
C TRP A 16 5.81 -11.70 -14.34
N TYR A 17 5.66 -12.94 -13.85
CA TYR A 17 4.67 -13.87 -14.38
C TYR A 17 3.23 -13.36 -14.22
N LEU A 18 2.96 -12.66 -13.11
CA LEU A 18 1.68 -11.99 -12.84
C LEU A 18 1.57 -10.61 -13.50
N SER A 19 2.52 -10.24 -14.36
CA SER A 19 2.60 -8.93 -15.02
C SER A 19 2.59 -7.75 -14.03
N VAL A 20 3.06 -7.96 -12.80
CA VAL A 20 3.13 -6.90 -11.79
C VAL A 20 4.13 -5.85 -12.23
N LYS A 21 3.69 -4.60 -12.25
CA LYS A 21 4.53 -3.43 -12.48
C LYS A 21 4.57 -2.52 -11.26
N TYR A 22 3.47 -2.46 -10.51
CA TYR A 22 3.32 -1.57 -9.37
C TYR A 22 3.30 -2.37 -8.07
N ILE A 23 4.13 -1.97 -7.10
CA ILE A 23 4.16 -2.56 -5.76
C ILE A 23 3.77 -1.47 -4.77
N CYS A 24 2.63 -1.66 -4.11
CA CYS A 24 2.06 -0.75 -3.12
C CYS A 24 2.30 -1.30 -1.72
N ASP A 25 3.19 -0.65 -1.00
CA ASP A 25 3.54 -0.98 0.38
C ASP A 25 2.76 -0.09 1.36
N LEU A 26 1.93 -0.72 2.18
CA LEU A 26 1.07 -0.06 3.17
C LEU A 26 1.73 0.09 4.54
N MET A 27 2.97 -0.36 4.72
CA MET A 27 3.62 -0.37 6.03
C MET A 27 4.00 1.03 6.51
N VAL A 28 3.73 1.33 7.78
CA VAL A 28 4.22 2.58 8.43
C VAL A 28 5.67 2.44 8.91
N GLU A 29 6.16 1.21 9.01
CA GLU A 29 7.54 0.87 9.34
C GLU A 29 8.31 0.26 8.16
N ASN A 30 9.64 0.44 8.12
CA ASN A 30 10.53 -0.25 7.19
C ASN A 30 10.78 -1.69 7.63
N LYS A 31 10.63 -1.95 8.94
CA LYS A 31 10.94 -3.22 9.57
C LYS A 31 10.17 -3.34 10.88
N LYS A 32 9.57 -4.50 11.12
CA LYS A 32 8.87 -4.82 12.37
C LYS A 32 9.51 -5.99 13.08
N VAL A 33 9.43 -5.99 14.40
CA VAL A 33 9.79 -7.16 15.21
C VAL A 33 8.53 -7.98 15.45
N LYS A 34 8.52 -9.23 14.97
CA LYS A 34 7.43 -10.19 15.18
C LYS A 34 8.00 -11.46 15.80
N SER A 35 7.51 -11.84 16.98
CA SER A 35 7.99 -13.00 17.73
C SER A 35 9.52 -13.02 17.96
N GLY A 36 10.10 -11.85 18.26
CA GLY A 36 11.56 -11.70 18.44
C GLY A 36 12.37 -11.71 17.14
N MET A 37 11.73 -11.87 15.99
CA MET A 37 12.36 -11.84 14.67
C MET A 37 12.11 -10.53 13.95
N ASN A 38 13.14 -10.08 13.26
CA ASN A 38 13.11 -8.92 12.40
C ASN A 38 12.50 -9.26 11.04
N VAL A 39 11.39 -8.62 10.68
CA VAL A 39 10.64 -8.84 9.44
C VAL A 39 10.58 -7.53 8.66
N ALA A 40 10.88 -7.59 7.37
CA ALA A 40 10.75 -6.49 6.42
C ALA A 40 10.36 -7.06 5.06
N SER A 41 9.74 -6.23 4.23
CA SER A 41 9.40 -6.59 2.86
C SER A 41 10.66 -6.73 2.00
N SER A 42 10.62 -7.62 1.01
CA SER A 42 11.77 -8.01 0.21
C SER A 42 12.43 -6.84 -0.53
N GLU A 43 11.61 -5.92 -1.03
CA GLU A 43 12.02 -4.70 -1.75
C GLU A 43 12.68 -3.67 -0.83
N LYS A 44 12.28 -3.58 0.45
CA LYS A 44 12.89 -2.65 1.42
C LYS A 44 14.32 -3.03 1.83
N VAL A 45 14.65 -4.32 1.72
CA VAL A 45 15.96 -4.85 2.13
C VAL A 45 16.81 -5.29 0.94
N ASP A 46 16.39 -4.95 -0.28
CA ASP A 46 17.07 -5.31 -1.51
C ASP A 46 18.24 -4.38 -1.83
N LYS A 47 19.44 -4.80 -1.45
CA LYS A 47 20.69 -4.09 -1.78
C LYS A 47 21.13 -4.29 -3.23
N ALA A 48 20.59 -5.30 -3.92
CA ALA A 48 21.01 -5.70 -5.26
C ALA A 48 20.17 -5.04 -6.36
N GLN A 49 19.18 -4.21 -5.99
CA GLN A 49 18.28 -3.51 -6.91
C GLN A 49 17.51 -4.45 -7.86
N GLY A 50 17.28 -5.71 -7.47
CA GLY A 50 16.44 -6.65 -8.20
C GLY A 50 14.97 -6.23 -8.31
N TYR A 51 14.52 -5.30 -7.47
CA TYR A 51 13.19 -4.67 -7.60
C TYR A 51 13.16 -3.37 -8.43
N ALA A 52 14.28 -2.95 -9.03
CA ALA A 52 14.36 -1.67 -9.75
C ALA A 52 13.47 -1.57 -10.98
N ASP A 53 13.08 -2.71 -11.57
CA ASP A 53 12.16 -2.75 -12.72
C ASP A 53 10.68 -2.57 -12.32
N PHE A 54 10.37 -2.58 -11.03
CA PHE A 54 9.03 -2.29 -10.52
C PHE A 54 8.92 -0.84 -10.08
N THR A 55 7.72 -0.27 -10.23
CA THR A 55 7.37 1.02 -9.65
C THR A 55 6.93 0.80 -8.21
N LEU A 56 7.74 1.24 -7.26
CA LEU A 56 7.43 1.16 -5.83
C LEU A 56 6.61 2.36 -5.37
N LEU A 57 5.53 2.11 -4.64
CA LEU A 57 4.69 3.11 -3.99
C LEU A 57 4.70 2.82 -2.49
N SER A 58 5.37 3.68 -1.72
CA SER A 58 5.28 3.65 -0.26
C SER A 58 4.08 4.52 0.14
N ILE A 59 2.98 3.87 0.53
CA ILE A 59 1.72 4.49 0.92
C ILE A 59 1.34 4.07 2.34
N PRO A 60 2.08 4.55 3.36
CA PRO A 60 1.95 4.09 4.73
C PRO A 60 0.51 4.27 5.23
N TYR A 61 -0.06 3.21 5.79
CA TYR A 61 -1.45 3.17 6.25
C TYR A 61 -1.55 2.53 7.65
N PRO A 62 -2.36 3.09 8.56
CA PRO A 62 -2.46 2.56 9.93
C PRO A 62 -2.80 1.07 10.00
N GLY A 63 -2.04 0.33 10.82
CA GLY A 63 -2.24 -1.10 11.06
C GLY A 63 -3.40 -1.42 11.99
N CYS A 64 -3.58 -2.70 12.32
CA CYS A 64 -4.63 -3.14 13.25
C CYS A 64 -4.51 -2.56 14.67
N GLU A 65 -3.34 -2.08 15.07
CA GLU A 65 -3.18 -1.38 16.34
C GLU A 65 -4.11 -0.15 16.42
N PHE A 66 -4.44 0.45 15.26
CA PHE A 66 -5.37 1.57 15.13
C PHE A 66 -6.86 1.17 15.22
N PHE A 67 -7.19 -0.12 15.05
CA PHE A 67 -8.57 -0.60 15.19
C PHE A 67 -9.12 -0.46 16.60
N LYS A 68 -8.23 -0.44 17.61
CA LYS A 68 -8.65 -0.14 18.98
C LYS A 68 -9.22 1.28 19.07
N GLU A 69 -8.50 2.27 18.56
CA GLU A 69 -8.95 3.68 18.57
C GLU A 69 -10.23 3.87 17.76
N TYR A 70 -10.33 3.20 16.61
CA TYR A 70 -11.54 3.19 15.80
C TYR A 70 -12.74 2.59 16.54
N LYS A 71 -12.54 1.45 17.22
CA LYS A 71 -13.57 0.80 18.04
C LYS A 71 -13.98 1.65 19.24
N ASP A 72 -13.02 2.26 19.92
CA ASP A 72 -13.25 3.13 21.08
C ASP A 72 -13.99 4.42 20.70
N ARG A 73 -14.09 4.73 19.40
CA ARG A 73 -14.89 5.81 18.80
C ARG A 73 -16.21 5.32 18.19
N ASP A 74 -16.77 4.21 18.67
CA ASP A 74 -18.01 3.62 18.13
C ASP A 74 -17.96 3.37 16.61
N TYR A 75 -16.79 3.03 16.08
CA TYR A 75 -16.55 2.80 14.66
C TYR A 75 -16.77 4.05 13.78
N MET A 76 -16.53 5.26 14.32
CA MET A 76 -16.52 6.52 13.57
C MET A 76 -15.10 6.89 13.13
N ALA A 77 -14.88 6.83 11.81
CA ALA A 77 -13.57 7.10 11.20
C ALA A 77 -13.36 8.60 10.92
N GLU A 78 -14.42 9.38 10.82
CA GLU A 78 -14.35 10.83 10.60
C GLU A 78 -13.63 11.52 11.76
N GLY A 79 -12.64 12.34 11.41
CA GLY A 79 -11.77 13.03 12.36
C GLY A 79 -10.84 12.13 13.17
N LEU A 80 -10.76 10.82 12.87
CA LEU A 80 -9.80 9.91 13.47
C LEU A 80 -8.46 10.01 12.70
N ILE A 81 -7.50 10.74 13.27
CA ILE A 81 -6.19 11.00 12.67
C ILE A 81 -5.13 10.11 13.32
N PHE A 82 -4.35 9.41 12.50
CA PHE A 82 -3.25 8.57 12.99
C PHE A 82 -2.12 9.41 13.59
N ASN A 83 -1.56 8.98 14.72
CA ASN A 83 -0.41 9.63 15.31
C ASN A 83 0.89 9.23 14.58
N TRP A 84 1.32 10.06 13.64
CA TRP A 84 2.55 9.86 12.84
C TRP A 84 3.87 10.07 13.61
N LYS A 85 3.81 10.56 14.85
CA LYS A 85 4.99 10.83 15.69
C LYS A 85 5.42 9.64 16.55
N GLN A 86 4.93 8.44 16.24
CA GLN A 86 5.27 7.23 16.97
C GLN A 86 6.66 6.72 16.54
N ASP A 87 7.46 6.22 17.48
CA ASP A 87 8.85 5.84 17.25
C ASP A 87 9.06 4.74 16.20
N TYR A 88 8.04 3.92 15.97
CA TYR A 88 8.08 2.85 14.96
C TYR A 88 7.71 3.34 13.55
N VAL A 89 7.27 4.59 13.39
CA VAL A 89 6.87 5.13 12.09
C VAL A 89 8.10 5.71 11.39
N ASP A 90 8.67 4.94 10.47
CA ASP A 90 9.89 5.31 9.73
C ASP A 90 9.79 5.09 8.21
N ALA A 91 8.62 4.67 7.69
CA ALA A 91 8.35 4.59 6.26
C ALA A 91 7.59 5.84 5.78
N PRO A 92 8.24 6.79 5.09
CA PRO A 92 7.57 7.98 4.58
C PRO A 92 6.69 7.64 3.37
N LEU A 93 5.71 8.51 3.10
CA LEU A 93 4.99 8.51 1.83
C LEU A 93 5.98 8.77 0.68
N SER A 94 5.99 7.91 -0.32
CA SER A 94 6.80 8.05 -1.53
C SER A 94 6.03 7.49 -2.72
N ILE A 95 5.61 8.38 -3.62
CA ILE A 95 4.86 8.05 -4.83
C ILE A 95 5.53 8.78 -6.00
N PRO A 96 5.79 8.12 -7.14
CA PRO A 96 6.29 8.79 -8.33
C PRO A 96 5.34 9.90 -8.83
N ASP A 97 5.91 11.06 -9.18
CA ASP A 97 5.14 12.26 -9.57
C ASP A 97 4.14 12.02 -10.70
N PHE A 98 4.49 11.17 -11.67
CA PHE A 98 3.62 10.86 -12.80
C PHE A 98 2.30 10.17 -12.39
N LEU A 99 2.25 9.56 -11.20
CA LEU A 99 1.04 8.95 -10.63
C LEU A 99 0.23 9.94 -9.78
N THR A 100 0.86 10.99 -9.25
CA THR A 100 0.20 11.96 -8.36
C THR A 100 -0.44 13.11 -9.12
N HIS A 101 0.18 13.57 -10.21
CA HIS A 101 -0.29 14.71 -11.01
C HIS A 101 -1.77 14.65 -11.43
N PRO A 102 -2.33 13.52 -11.88
CA PRO A 102 -3.72 13.46 -12.35
C PRO A 102 -4.77 13.62 -11.24
N LEU A 103 -4.39 13.42 -9.98
CA LEU A 103 -5.35 13.19 -8.89
C LEU A 103 -5.77 14.46 -8.14
N ASN A 104 -5.07 15.58 -8.35
CA ASN A 104 -5.32 16.85 -7.65
C ASN A 104 -5.44 16.69 -6.12
N ILE A 105 -4.53 15.89 -5.53
CA ILE A 105 -4.42 15.64 -4.09
C ILE A 105 -3.12 16.26 -3.60
N ASP A 106 -3.17 17.02 -2.51
CA ASP A 106 -1.98 17.51 -1.83
C ASP A 106 -1.40 16.43 -0.91
N TRP A 107 -0.54 15.59 -1.48
CA TRP A 107 0.13 14.48 -0.78
C TRP A 107 1.01 14.92 0.38
N SER A 108 1.45 16.19 0.44
CA SER A 108 2.23 16.69 1.57
C SER A 108 1.45 16.70 2.88
N LEU A 109 0.11 16.72 2.79
CA LEU A 109 -0.80 16.75 3.93
C LEU A 109 -1.17 15.36 4.45
N TYR A 110 -0.57 14.28 3.95
CA TYR A 110 -1.00 12.91 4.29
C TYR A 110 -1.02 12.60 5.79
N GLN A 111 -0.14 13.24 6.56
CA GLN A 111 -0.08 13.06 8.01
C GLN A 111 -1.21 13.76 8.77
N SER A 112 -1.95 14.65 8.10
CA SER A 112 -3.08 15.40 8.67
C SER A 112 -4.45 14.86 8.28
N TRP A 113 -4.49 13.93 7.32
CA TRP A 113 -5.73 13.31 6.89
C TRP A 113 -6.31 12.44 8.01
N ASP A 114 -7.63 12.50 8.14
CA ASP A 114 -8.34 11.46 8.90
C ASP A 114 -8.36 10.14 8.12
N LEU A 115 -8.76 9.07 8.79
CA LEU A 115 -8.76 7.74 8.22
C LEU A 115 -9.60 7.66 6.95
N VAL A 116 -10.75 8.35 6.90
CA VAL A 116 -11.64 8.39 5.73
C VAL A 116 -10.93 9.02 4.53
N GLN A 117 -10.38 10.22 4.71
CA GLN A 117 -9.69 10.94 3.65
C GLN A 117 -8.45 10.17 3.17
N GLN A 118 -7.71 9.55 4.09
CA GLN A 118 -6.55 8.73 3.74
C GLN A 118 -6.95 7.51 2.91
N THR A 119 -7.98 6.76 3.32
CA THR A 119 -8.49 5.61 2.55
C THR A 119 -8.96 6.04 1.16
N GLN A 120 -9.70 7.15 1.06
CA GLN A 120 -10.20 7.66 -0.23
C GLN A 120 -9.07 8.08 -1.16
N ASN A 121 -8.07 8.81 -0.66
CA ASN A 121 -6.94 9.28 -1.47
C ASN A 121 -6.10 8.12 -1.98
N TYR A 122 -5.81 7.13 -1.12
CA TYR A 122 -5.08 5.93 -1.53
C TYR A 122 -5.91 5.08 -2.50
N LEU A 123 -7.22 4.93 -2.30
CA LEU A 123 -8.08 4.22 -3.25
C LEU A 123 -8.11 4.89 -4.62
N LYS A 124 -8.18 6.22 -4.69
CA LYS A 124 -8.10 6.99 -5.95
C LYS A 124 -6.77 6.73 -6.68
N LEU A 125 -5.66 6.73 -5.94
CA LEU A 125 -4.35 6.38 -6.48
C LEU A 125 -4.33 4.97 -7.05
N LEU A 126 -4.74 3.97 -6.27
CA LEU A 126 -4.76 2.58 -6.72
C LEU A 126 -5.69 2.38 -7.93
N LEU A 127 -6.85 3.04 -7.96
CA LEU A 127 -7.76 3.02 -9.11
C LEU A 127 -7.12 3.64 -10.36
N SER A 128 -6.40 4.76 -10.21
CA SER A 128 -5.71 5.39 -11.34
C SER A 128 -4.61 4.50 -11.92
N VAL A 129 -3.93 3.72 -11.06
CA VAL A 129 -2.91 2.76 -11.46
C VAL A 129 -3.52 1.54 -12.13
N VAL A 130 -4.63 0.99 -11.63
CA VAL A 130 -5.27 -0.19 -12.25
C VAL A 130 -6.05 0.16 -13.51
N SER A 131 -6.49 1.41 -13.66
CA SER A 131 -7.21 1.89 -14.84
C SER A 131 -6.29 2.41 -15.95
N SER A 132 -4.96 2.30 -15.80
CA SER A 132 -4.02 2.68 -16.86
C SER A 132 -4.12 1.72 -18.04
N ALA A 133 -3.79 2.22 -19.24
CA ALA A 133 -3.90 1.47 -20.49
C ALA A 133 -2.80 0.42 -20.71
N ASP A 134 -1.90 0.19 -19.74
CA ASP A 134 -0.70 -0.64 -19.89
C ASP A 134 -0.88 -2.09 -19.38
N ASP A 135 -2.13 -2.53 -19.16
CA ASP A 135 -2.55 -3.88 -18.72
C ASP A 135 -1.71 -4.46 -17.57
N SER A 136 -1.12 -3.57 -16.76
CA SER A 136 -0.14 -3.92 -15.77
C SER A 136 -0.77 -4.30 -14.43
N GLY A 137 -0.21 -5.32 -13.80
CA GLY A 137 -0.63 -5.80 -12.49
C GLY A 137 -0.15 -4.89 -11.35
N LEU A 138 -0.95 -4.88 -10.28
CA LEU A 138 -0.64 -4.21 -9.01
C LEU A 138 -0.56 -5.24 -7.88
N LEU A 139 0.55 -5.22 -7.14
CA LEU A 139 0.70 -5.92 -5.88
C LEU A 139 0.46 -4.93 -4.73
N GLY A 140 -0.52 -5.19 -3.87
CA GLY A 140 -0.70 -4.48 -2.60
C GLY A 140 -0.34 -5.38 -1.43
N HIS A 141 0.48 -4.91 -0.50
CA HIS A 141 0.82 -5.68 0.70
C HIS A 141 1.00 -4.80 1.95
N CYS A 142 0.98 -5.45 3.09
CA CYS A 142 1.49 -4.94 4.37
C CYS A 142 2.28 -6.08 5.05
N ILE A 143 2.79 -5.86 6.26
CA ILE A 143 3.62 -6.87 6.97
C ILE A 143 2.94 -8.22 7.11
N SER A 144 1.69 -8.20 7.58
CA SER A 144 0.96 -9.43 7.86
C SER A 144 0.16 -9.89 6.63
N GLY A 145 -0.24 -8.96 5.78
CA GLY A 145 -1.23 -9.17 4.72
C GLY A 145 -2.67 -9.30 5.23
N TRP A 146 -2.94 -9.05 6.52
CA TRP A 146 -4.25 -9.31 7.15
C TRP A 146 -5.15 -8.08 7.31
N ASP A 147 -4.59 -6.87 7.37
CA ASP A 147 -5.35 -5.68 7.74
C ASP A 147 -5.57 -4.75 6.54
N GLY A 148 -4.61 -3.87 6.26
CA GLY A 148 -4.70 -2.90 5.15
C GLY A 148 -4.81 -3.56 3.78
N THR A 149 -4.15 -4.71 3.58
CA THR A 149 -4.18 -5.43 2.30
C THR A 149 -5.60 -5.85 1.88
N PRO A 150 -6.34 -6.66 2.67
CA PRO A 150 -7.70 -7.03 2.29
C PRO A 150 -8.65 -5.84 2.22
N LEU A 151 -8.45 -4.78 3.03
CA LEU A 151 -9.24 -3.55 2.93
C LEU A 151 -9.13 -2.94 1.52
N PHE A 152 -7.93 -2.60 1.06
CA PHE A 152 -7.74 -1.95 -0.24
C PHE A 152 -8.08 -2.87 -1.42
N ILE A 153 -7.73 -4.15 -1.34
CA ILE A 153 -8.10 -5.11 -2.40
C ILE A 153 -9.62 -5.26 -2.51
N SER A 154 -10.34 -5.28 -1.39
CA SER A 154 -11.80 -5.34 -1.39
C SER A 154 -12.42 -4.06 -1.97
N LEU A 155 -11.96 -2.89 -1.54
CA LEU A 155 -12.43 -1.59 -2.04
C LEU A 155 -12.18 -1.45 -3.56
N LEU A 156 -11.00 -1.84 -4.03
CA LEU A 156 -10.68 -1.84 -5.47
C LEU A 156 -11.63 -2.74 -6.25
N ARG A 157 -11.82 -3.97 -5.82
CA ARG A 157 -12.70 -4.93 -6.49
C ARG A 157 -14.14 -4.44 -6.56
N LEU A 158 -14.67 -3.91 -5.45
CA LEU A 158 -16.02 -3.34 -5.41
C LEU A 158 -16.14 -2.13 -6.35
N SER A 159 -15.14 -1.26 -6.36
CA SER A 159 -15.14 -0.06 -7.21
C SER A 159 -15.10 -0.41 -8.70
N LEU A 160 -14.23 -1.34 -9.10
CA LEU A 160 -14.13 -1.80 -10.50
C LEU A 160 -15.40 -2.50 -10.97
N TRP A 161 -16.06 -3.27 -10.08
CA TRP A 161 -17.33 -3.91 -10.42
C TRP A 161 -18.46 -2.89 -10.66
N LEU A 162 -18.54 -1.84 -9.84
CA LEU A 162 -19.54 -0.76 -9.99
C LEU A 162 -19.32 0.08 -11.26
N LEU A 163 -18.07 0.23 -11.71
CA LEU A 163 -17.73 0.97 -12.93
C LEU A 163 -18.17 0.24 -14.22
N ASP A 164 -18.07 -1.10 -14.28
CA ASP A 164 -18.58 -1.90 -15.41
C ASP A 164 -20.12 -1.88 -15.47
N SER A 165 -20.81 -1.65 -14.35
CA SER A 165 -22.28 -1.58 -14.32
C SER A 165 -22.83 -0.24 -14.83
N SER A 166 -22.04 0.83 -14.75
CA SER A 166 -22.45 2.19 -15.19
C SER A 166 -22.26 2.43 -16.70
N THR A 167 -21.55 1.53 -17.39
CA THR A 167 -21.34 1.56 -18.86
C THR A 167 -22.32 0.66 -19.63
N ARG A 168 -23.31 0.04 -18.94
CA ARG A 168 -24.31 -0.87 -19.53
C ARG A 168 -25.78 -0.42 -19.33
N LEU A 169 -26.04 0.88 -19.24
CA LEU A 169 -27.39 1.45 -19.28
C LEU A 169 -27.52 2.47 -20.41
#